data_AF-A0A2D4J1C0-F1
#
_entry.id   AF-A0A2D4J1C0-F1
#
_cell.length_a   1.000
_cell.length_b   1.000
_cell.length_c   1.000
_cell.angle_alpha   90.00
_cell.angle_beta   90.00
_cell.angle_gamma   90.00
#
_symmetry.space_group_name_H-M   'P 1'
#
loop_
_entity.id
_entity.type
_entity.pdbx_description
1 polymer ?
#
loop_
_entity_poly.entity_id
_entity_poly.type
_entity_poly.pdbx_seq_one_letter_code
_entity_poly.pdbx_strand_id
1 'polypeptide(L)'
;MNGQWKGHSAGGCGNFRDTCKNNPIYQFQMDKTGPLLLELRGPRQYSVGLEVVTVSSIGDPGSLGFQKKNSGDYRCGFCYLEIENISPGTYNIIPSTFLPQQEGPFFLDFNTAIPLKISQLQ
;
A
#
# COMPACT_ATOMS: atom_id res chain seq x y z
N MET A 1 3.83 0.61 -10.95
CA MET A 1 2.50 0.12 -11.41
C MET A 1 1.56 1.31 -11.57
N ASN A 2 0.62 1.24 -12.52
CA ASN A 2 -0.33 2.32 -12.78
C ASN A 2 -1.73 1.91 -12.30
N GLY A 3 -2.39 2.75 -11.51
CA GLY A 3 -3.72 2.51 -10.98
C GLY A 3 -4.57 3.78 -10.96
N GLN A 4 -5.80 3.67 -10.44
CA GLN A 4 -6.69 4.83 -10.26
C GLN A 4 -7.68 4.60 -9.11
N TRP A 5 -8.05 5.68 -8.43
CA TRP A 5 -9.25 5.73 -7.60
C TRP A 5 -10.41 6.18 -8.49
N LYS A 6 -11.48 5.38 -8.59
CA LYS A 6 -12.63 5.70 -9.45
C LYS A 6 -13.91 5.03 -8.98
N GLY A 7 -15.01 5.77 -8.92
CA GLY A 7 -16.30 5.28 -8.47
C GLY A 7 -16.21 4.63 -7.09
N HIS A 8 -16.54 3.34 -7.02
CA HIS A 8 -16.53 2.59 -5.77
C HIS A 8 -15.14 2.50 -5.11
N SER A 9 -14.05 2.55 -5.89
CA SER A 9 -12.69 2.44 -5.35
C SER A 9 -12.09 3.75 -4.84
N ALA A 10 -12.78 4.88 -4.97
CA ALA A 10 -12.39 6.14 -4.34
C ALA A 10 -12.83 6.16 -2.86
N GLY A 11 -12.27 5.26 -2.06
CA GLY A 11 -12.77 4.92 -0.72
C GLY A 11 -12.34 5.86 0.41
N GLY A 12 -11.28 6.65 0.20
CA GLY A 12 -10.73 7.53 1.24
C GLY A 12 -9.93 6.79 2.32
N CYS A 13 -9.40 7.52 3.30
CA CYS A 13 -8.57 6.94 4.36
C CYS A 13 -9.38 6.12 5.38
N GLY A 14 -8.68 5.47 6.33
CA GLY A 14 -9.29 4.62 7.36
C GLY A 14 -10.31 5.29 8.30
N ASN A 15 -10.41 6.62 8.28
CA ASN A 15 -11.49 7.35 8.98
C ASN A 15 -12.87 7.07 8.37
N PHE A 16 -12.93 6.72 7.08
CA PHE A 16 -14.16 6.45 6.34
C PHE A 16 -14.43 4.95 6.28
N ARG A 17 -14.78 4.35 7.43
CA ARG A 17 -14.86 2.89 7.63
C ARG A 17 -15.77 2.16 6.64
N ASP A 18 -16.81 2.83 6.15
CA ASP A 18 -17.77 2.24 5.21
C ASP A 18 -17.21 2.10 3.79
N THR A 19 -16.27 2.96 3.42
CA THR A 19 -15.76 3.07 2.04
C THR A 19 -14.27 2.73 1.90
N CYS A 20 -13.48 2.84 2.98
CA CYS A 20 -12.03 2.64 2.91
C CYS A 20 -11.65 1.20 2.50
N LYS A 21 -12.51 0.23 2.78
CA LYS A 21 -12.36 -1.18 2.37
C LYS A 21 -12.50 -1.39 0.86
N ASN A 22 -13.00 -0.39 0.12
CA ASN A 22 -13.22 -0.47 -1.32
C ASN A 22 -12.02 0.08 -2.12
N ASN A 23 -11.05 0.72 -1.47
CA ASN A 23 -9.84 1.21 -2.16
C ASN A 23 -9.13 0.07 -2.91
N PRO A 24 -8.38 0.36 -3.99
CA PRO A 24 -7.62 -0.66 -4.71
C PRO A 24 -6.74 -1.47 -3.76
N ILE A 25 -6.61 -2.77 -4.01
CA ILE A 25 -5.73 -3.65 -3.23
C ILE A 25 -4.76 -4.34 -4.18
N TYR A 26 -3.48 -4.18 -3.92
CA TYR A 26 -2.41 -4.91 -4.60
C TYR A 26 -1.80 -5.92 -3.66
N GLN A 27 -1.56 -7.14 -4.12
CA GLN A 27 -0.90 -8.17 -3.35
C GLN A 27 0.48 -8.45 -3.91
N PHE A 28 1.47 -8.58 -3.04
CA PHE A 28 2.80 -9.03 -3.40
C PHE A 28 3.29 -10.12 -2.46
N GLN A 29 4.19 -10.96 -2.96
CA GLN A 29 4.83 -12.02 -2.21
C GLN A 29 6.33 -11.72 -2.05
N MET A 30 6.82 -11.85 -0.82
CA MET A 30 8.23 -11.83 -0.47
C MET A 30 8.72 -13.26 -0.25
N ASP A 31 9.70 -13.70 -1.04
CA ASP A 31 10.25 -15.06 -0.93
C ASP A 31 11.43 -15.14 0.06
N LYS A 32 12.05 -14.00 0.39
CA LYS A 32 13.15 -13.89 1.35
C LYS A 32 13.10 -12.54 2.07
N THR A 33 13.74 -12.44 3.22
CA THR A 33 13.85 -11.16 3.94
C THR A 33 14.66 -10.16 3.14
N GLY A 34 14.23 -8.90 3.12
CA GLY A 34 15.05 -7.81 2.56
C GLY A 34 14.36 -6.45 2.59
N PRO A 35 14.99 -5.44 1.97
CA PRO A 35 14.47 -4.09 1.95
C PRO A 35 13.32 -3.94 0.95
N LEU A 36 12.33 -3.13 1.34
CA LEU A 36 11.23 -2.71 0.49
C LEU A 36 10.97 -1.22 0.69
N LEU A 37 10.99 -0.46 -0.40
CA LEU A 37 10.54 0.93 -0.45
C LEU A 37 9.35 1.02 -1.40
N LEU A 38 8.21 1.42 -0.85
CA LEU A 38 6.99 1.68 -1.60
C LEU A 38 6.84 3.19 -1.79
N GLU A 39 6.56 3.62 -3.02
CA GLU A 39 6.26 5.01 -3.34
C GLU A 39 4.88 5.11 -3.98
N LEU A 40 4.07 6.05 -3.50
CA LEU A 40 2.77 6.37 -4.08
C LEU A 40 2.81 7.80 -4.61
N ARG A 41 2.55 7.97 -5.91
CA ARG A 41 2.38 9.28 -6.57
C ARG A 41 0.95 9.41 -7.06
N GLY A 42 0.26 10.47 -6.67
CA GLY A 42 -1.09 10.81 -7.11
C GLY A 42 -1.20 12.25 -7.60
N PRO A 43 -2.42 12.75 -7.88
CA PRO A 43 -2.63 14.15 -8.25
C PRO A 43 -2.16 15.08 -7.14
N ARG A 44 -1.48 16.18 -7.49
CA ARG A 44 -0.87 17.13 -6.53
C ARG A 44 -1.89 17.69 -5.53
N GLN A 45 -3.13 17.84 -5.96
CA GLN A 45 -4.23 18.37 -5.13
C GLN A 45 -4.78 17.37 -4.10
N TYR A 46 -4.44 16.09 -4.19
CA TYR A 46 -4.90 15.08 -3.24
C TYR A 46 -3.81 14.75 -2.24
N SER A 47 -4.18 14.71 -0.96
CA SER A 47 -3.33 14.10 0.07
C SER A 47 -3.47 12.59 -0.04
N VAL A 48 -2.35 11.89 -0.22
CA VAL A 48 -2.29 10.45 -0.46
C VAL A 48 -1.57 9.73 0.67
N GLY A 49 -1.92 8.46 0.86
CA GLY A 49 -1.33 7.56 1.84
C GLY A 49 -1.36 6.12 1.33
N LEU A 50 -0.51 5.26 1.89
CA LEU A 50 -0.56 3.83 1.62
C LEU A 50 -0.45 3.03 2.91
N GLU A 51 -1.12 1.88 2.94
CA GLU A 51 -1.05 0.90 4.01
C GLU A 51 -0.51 -0.42 3.49
N VAL A 52 0.29 -1.12 4.30
CA VAL A 52 0.75 -2.49 4.05
C VAL A 52 0.20 -3.38 5.15
N VAL A 53 -0.50 -4.44 4.79
CA VAL A 53 -1.11 -5.40 5.71
C VAL A 53 -0.54 -6.78 5.44
N THR A 54 -0.11 -7.46 6.50
CA THR A 54 0.36 -8.85 6.41
C THR A 54 -0.83 -9.78 6.26
N VAL A 55 -0.84 -10.58 5.18
CA VAL A 55 -1.86 -11.61 4.93
C VAL A 55 -1.41 -12.94 5.53
N SER A 56 -0.16 -13.30 5.28
CA SER A 56 0.49 -14.47 5.86
C SER A 56 1.99 -14.23 6.00
N SER A 57 2.56 -14.71 7.09
CA SER A 57 4.01 -14.73 7.32
C SER A 57 4.51 -16.16 7.26
N ILE A 58 5.67 -16.38 6.65
CA ILE A 58 6.35 -17.68 6.65
C ILE A 58 7.39 -17.67 7.76
N GLY A 59 7.28 -18.62 8.70
CA GLY A 59 8.16 -18.71 9.86
C GLY A 59 7.68 -17.91 11.08
N ASP A 60 8.49 -17.89 12.13
CA ASP A 60 8.22 -17.11 13.33
C ASP A 60 8.42 -15.61 13.01
N PRO A 61 7.38 -14.75 13.13
CA PRO A 61 7.50 -13.33 12.83
C PRO A 61 8.54 -12.61 13.70
N GLY A 62 8.91 -13.18 14.86
CA GLY A 62 9.89 -12.58 15.77
C GLY A 62 9.57 -11.10 16.07
N SER A 63 10.62 -10.30 16.30
CA SER A 63 10.49 -8.86 16.52
C SER A 63 10.26 -8.02 15.25
N LEU A 64 10.39 -8.63 14.06
CA LEU A 64 10.31 -7.93 12.77
C LEU A 64 8.92 -8.01 12.13
N GLY A 65 8.08 -8.94 12.58
CA GLY A 65 6.71 -9.08 12.11
C GLY A 65 5.84 -7.90 12.48
N PHE A 66 4.96 -7.52 11.56
CA PHE A 66 3.93 -6.51 11.79
C PHE A 66 2.61 -7.00 11.21
N GLN A 67 1.48 -6.58 11.80
CA GLN A 67 0.17 -6.81 11.18
C GLN A 67 -0.14 -5.72 10.15
N LYS A 68 0.25 -4.48 10.43
CA LYS A 68 0.02 -3.32 9.56
C LYS A 68 1.14 -2.28 9.68
N LYS A 69 1.55 -1.69 8.56
CA LYS A 69 2.38 -0.47 8.46
C LYS A 69 1.70 0.54 7.53
N ASN A 70 2.06 1.81 7.61
CA ASN A 70 1.54 2.86 6.74
C ASN A 70 2.61 3.93 6.47
N SER A 71 2.39 4.76 5.47
CA SER A 71 3.27 5.88 5.09
C SER A 71 3.28 7.06 6.08
N GLY A 72 2.58 6.97 7.22
CA GLY A 72 2.36 8.08 8.14
C GLY A 72 1.28 9.05 7.66
N ASP A 73 1.47 10.34 7.94
CA ASP A 73 0.55 11.40 7.55
C ASP A 73 0.31 11.42 6.03
N TYR A 74 -0.93 11.70 5.64
CA TYR A 74 -1.29 11.86 4.23
C TYR A 74 -0.64 13.13 3.66
N ARG A 75 0.05 13.00 2.53
CA ARG A 75 0.83 14.09 1.94
C ARG A 75 0.39 14.39 0.52
N CYS A 76 0.44 15.65 0.11
CA CYS A 76 -0.04 16.09 -1.20
C CYS A 76 0.78 15.46 -2.33
N GLY A 77 0.13 14.68 -3.20
CA GLY A 77 0.68 14.11 -4.42
C GLY A 77 1.73 13.01 -4.26
N PHE A 78 2.38 12.87 -3.10
CA PHE A 78 3.43 11.88 -2.88
C PHE A 78 3.53 11.42 -1.43
N CYS A 79 3.66 10.12 -1.21
CA CYS A 79 4.14 9.54 0.04
C CYS A 79 4.99 8.29 -0.23
N TYR A 80 5.72 7.83 0.78
CA TYR A 80 6.49 6.60 0.71
C TYR A 80 6.42 5.83 2.03
N LEU A 81 6.75 4.54 1.98
CA LEU A 81 6.95 3.68 3.13
C LEU A 81 8.20 2.83 2.91
N GLU A 82 9.16 2.94 3.82
CA GLU A 82 10.35 2.12 3.85
C GLU A 82 10.23 1.02 4.92
N ILE A 83 10.54 -0.20 4.53
CA ILE A 83 10.63 -1.37 5.41
C ILE A 83 11.98 -2.04 5.15
N GLU A 84 12.95 -1.78 6.03
CA GLU A 84 14.33 -2.25 5.87
C GLU A 84 14.43 -3.80 5.84
N ASN A 85 13.61 -4.47 6.65
CA ASN A 85 13.62 -5.92 6.79
C ASN A 85 12.18 -6.46 6.77
N ILE A 86 11.57 -6.56 5.59
CA ILE A 86 10.28 -7.24 5.43
C ILE A 86 10.50 -8.75 5.38
N SER A 87 9.82 -9.50 6.24
CA SER A 87 9.92 -10.96 6.28
C SER A 87 9.33 -11.64 5.03
N PRO A 88 9.65 -12.92 4.78
CA PRO A 88 8.98 -13.69 3.74
C PRO A 88 7.48 -13.88 4.09
N GLY A 89 6.62 -13.73 3.09
CA GLY A 89 5.18 -13.76 3.30
C GLY A 89 4.38 -13.10 2.18
N THR A 90 3.08 -13.06 2.38
CA THR A 90 2.12 -12.41 1.48
C THR A 90 1.60 -11.14 2.13
N TYR A 91 1.59 -10.06 1.35
CA TYR A 91 1.27 -8.72 1.83
C TYR A 91 0.30 -8.03 0.88
N ASN A 92 -0.66 -7.30 1.45
CA ASN A 92 -1.56 -6.42 0.72
C ASN A 92 -1.14 -4.97 0.88
N ILE A 93 -1.24 -4.20 -0.19
CA ILE A 93 -1.00 -2.75 -0.24
C ILE A 93 -2.30 -2.07 -0.63
N ILE A 94 -2.67 -1.05 0.15
CA ILE A 94 -3.89 -0.28 -0.04
C ILE A 94 -3.50 1.20 -0.21
N PRO A 95 -3.38 1.71 -1.45
CA PRO A 95 -3.23 3.14 -1.70
C PRO A 95 -4.58 3.84 -1.60
N SER A 96 -4.60 5.00 -0.95
CA SER A 96 -5.81 5.81 -0.76
C SER A 96 -5.53 7.30 -0.81
N THR A 97 -6.55 8.05 -1.19
CA THR A 97 -6.64 9.48 -0.90
C THR A 97 -7.12 9.71 0.52
N PHE A 98 -6.95 10.92 1.06
CA PHE A 98 -7.42 11.24 2.40
C PHE A 98 -8.96 11.23 2.47
N LEU A 99 -9.62 11.93 1.54
CA LEU A 99 -11.08 11.98 1.45
C LEU A 99 -11.60 10.96 0.43
N PRO A 100 -12.80 10.39 0.65
CA PRO A 100 -13.47 9.56 -0.36
C PRO A 100 -13.91 10.39 -1.57
N GLN A 101 -14.28 9.71 -2.65
CA GLN A 101 -14.74 10.31 -3.91
C GLN A 101 -13.71 11.20 -4.63
N GLN A 102 -12.45 11.17 -4.20
CA GLN A 102 -11.34 11.81 -4.90
C GLN A 102 -10.86 10.88 -6.02
N GLU A 103 -11.44 11.04 -7.21
CA GLU A 103 -11.07 10.23 -8.37
C GLU A 103 -9.80 10.75 -9.05
N GLY A 104 -8.94 9.84 -9.47
CA GLY A 104 -7.73 10.19 -10.20
C GLY A 104 -6.74 9.03 -10.36
N PRO A 105 -5.77 9.18 -11.28
CA PRO A 105 -4.73 8.19 -11.50
C PRO A 105 -3.69 8.23 -10.37
N PHE A 106 -3.01 7.12 -10.16
CA PHE A 106 -1.81 7.05 -9.32
C PHE A 106 -0.76 6.10 -9.88
N PHE A 107 0.47 6.28 -9.43
CA PHE A 107 1.59 5.37 -9.64
C PHE A 107 2.00 4.78 -8.30
N LEU A 108 2.10 3.45 -8.24
CA LEU A 108 2.60 2.71 -7.08
C LEU A 108 3.89 1.98 -7.49
N ASP A 109 5.03 2.43 -6.97
CA ASP A 109 6.33 1.86 -7.29
C ASP A 109 6.85 1.00 -6.14
N PHE A 110 7.49 -0.11 -6.51
CA PHE A 110 8.05 -1.11 -5.61
C PHE A 110 9.55 -1.14 -5.86
N ASN A 111 10.32 -0.62 -4.91
CA ASN A 111 11.77 -0.61 -4.97
C ASN A 111 12.30 -1.65 -3.98
N THR A 112 12.93 -2.69 -4.49
CA THR A 112 13.51 -3.77 -3.67
C THR A 112 14.62 -4.48 -4.44
N ALA A 113 15.52 -5.13 -3.71
CA ALA A 113 16.54 -6.01 -4.28
C ALA A 113 16.00 -7.43 -4.61
N ILE A 114 14.71 -7.68 -4.34
CA ILE A 114 14.08 -8.99 -4.43
C ILE A 114 13.02 -8.97 -5.54
N PRO A 115 13.04 -9.89 -6.52
CA PRO A 115 11.98 -9.97 -7.51
C PRO A 115 10.61 -10.17 -6.86
N LEU A 116 9.63 -9.33 -7.23
CA LEU A 116 8.26 -9.43 -6.70
C LEU A 116 7.31 -9.94 -7.77
N LYS A 117 6.43 -10.85 -7.36
CA LYS A 117 5.18 -11.12 -8.07
C LYS A 117 4.11 -10.25 -7.46
N ILE A 118 3.46 -9.44 -8.29
CA ILE A 118 2.46 -8.48 -7.85
C ILE A 118 1.18 -8.72 -8.64
N SER A 119 0.04 -8.76 -7.95
CA SER A 119 -1.29 -8.86 -8.55
C SER A 119 -2.21 -7.78 -7.99
N GLN A 120 -3.19 -7.37 -8.78
CA GLN A 120 -4.29 -6.53 -8.29
C GLN A 120 -5.44 -7.45 -7.85
N LEU A 121 -5.94 -7.25 -6.63
CA LEU A 121 -7.07 -8.00 -6.07
C LEU A 121 -8.40 -7.28 -6.28
N GLN A 122 -8.40 -5.94 -6.23
CA GLN A 122 -9.54 -5.07 -6.57
C GLN A 122 -9.07 -3.71 -7.08
#